data_AF-A0A351Y6L8-F1
#
_entry.id   AF-A0A351Y6L8-F1
#
_cell.length_a   1.000
_cell.length_b   1.000
_cell.length_c   1.000
_cell.angle_alpha   90.00
_cell.angle_beta   90.00
_cell.angle_gamma   90.00
#
_symmetry.space_group_name_H-M   'P 1'
#
loop_
_entity.id
_entity.type
_entity.pdbx_description
1 polymer ?
#
loop_
_entity_poly.entity_id
_entity_poly.type
_entity_poly.pdbx_seq_one_letter_code
_entity_poly.pdbx_strand_id
1 'polypeptide(L)' 'MASSAIENINTTLESVFQADISSGKISKEDKEVLHYKQATLRGIQQVEKYEAIISNTLITIQSMIEPDKA' A
#
# COMPACT_ATOMS: atom_id res chain seq x y z
N MET A 1 1.19 22.41 6.67
CA MET A 1 2.10 21.44 6.01
C MET A 1 1.70 19.97 6.21
N ALA A 2 0.91 19.60 7.23
CA ALA A 2 0.40 18.23 7.37
C ALA A 2 -0.73 17.85 6.38
N SER A 3 -1.58 18.82 6.00
CA SER A 3 -2.75 18.58 5.12
C SER A 3 -2.36 18.03 3.74
N SER A 4 -1.31 18.56 3.13
CA SER A 4 -0.88 18.21 1.77
C SER A 4 -0.22 16.82 1.68
N ALA A 5 0.36 16.32 2.78
CA ALA A 5 0.90 14.96 2.83
C ALA A 5 -0.22 13.91 2.92
N ILE A 6 -1.27 14.19 3.71
CA ILE A 6 -2.45 13.32 3.80
C ILE A 6 -3.24 13.35 2.48
N GLU A 7 -3.39 14.53 1.88
CA GLU A 7 -4.07 14.67 0.57
C GLU A 7 -3.35 13.90 -0.54
N ASN A 8 -2.01 13.96 -0.60
CA ASN A 8 -1.24 13.17 -1.56
C ASN A 8 -1.37 11.65 -1.36
N ILE A 9 -1.49 11.18 -0.11
CA ILE A 9 -1.72 9.75 0.18
C ILE A 9 -3.09 9.31 -0.36
N ASN A 10 -4.15 10.10 -0.14
CA ASN A 10 -5.48 9.80 -0.66
C ASN A 10 -5.51 9.80 -2.19
N THR A 11 -4.92 10.80 -2.84
CA THR A 11 -4.84 10.88 -4.30
C THR A 11 -4.04 9.71 -4.89
N THR A 12 -2.98 9.28 -4.20
CA THR A 12 -2.19 8.10 -4.62
C THR A 12 -3.02 6.83 -4.48
N LEU A 13 -3.76 6.66 -3.38
CA LEU A 13 -4.65 5.51 -3.22
C LEU A 13 -5.76 5.48 -4.28
N GLU A 14 -6.44 6.61 -4.55
CA GLU A 14 -7.50 6.67 -5.57
C GLU A 14 -6.98 6.35 -6.98
N SER A 15 -5.84 6.94 -7.37
CA SER A 15 -5.21 6.65 -8.66
C SER A 15 -4.76 5.19 -8.79
N VAL A 16 -4.25 4.60 -7.71
CA VAL A 16 -3.93 3.17 -7.59
C VAL A 16 -5.16 2.28 -7.81
N PHE A 17 -6.29 2.62 -7.18
CA PHE A 17 -7.54 1.87 -7.34
C PHE A 17 -8.15 2.02 -8.74
N GLN A 18 -7.99 3.17 -9.39
CA GLN A 18 -8.50 3.42 -10.75
C GLN A 18 -7.66 2.76 -11.84
N ALA A 19 -6.35 2.60 -11.62
CA ALA A 19 -5.46 1.85 -12.53
C ALA A 19 -5.84 0.36 -12.62
N ASP A 20 -6.16 -0.26 -11.47
CA ASP A 20 -6.57 -1.68 -11.35
C ASP A 20 -7.80 -2.05 -12.21
N ILE A 21 -8.71 -1.09 -12.45
CA ILE A 21 -9.94 -1.31 -13.23
C ILE A 21 -9.68 -1.25 -14.76
N SER A 22 -8.59 -0.63 -15.19
CA SER A 22 -8.45 -0.14 -16.57
C SER A 22 -7.51 -0.95 -17.47
N SER A 23 -6.56 -1.73 -16.93
CA SER A 23 -5.49 -2.34 -17.73
C SER A 23 -5.47 -3.87 -17.68
N GLY A 24 -6.05 -4.52 -18.70
CA GLY A 24 -5.89 -5.96 -18.96
C GLY A 24 -4.45 -6.41 -19.33
N LYS A 25 -3.44 -5.57 -19.07
CA LYS A 25 -2.00 -5.85 -19.20
C LYS A 25 -1.26 -5.14 -18.06
N ILE A 26 -0.66 -5.93 -17.18
CA ILE A 26 0.03 -5.46 -15.98
C ILE A 26 1.45 -4.99 -16.37
N SER A 27 1.70 -3.68 -16.30
CA SER A 27 3.04 -3.06 -16.40
C SER A 27 3.84 -3.27 -15.10
N LYS A 28 5.13 -2.89 -15.07
CA LYS A 28 5.94 -3.02 -13.85
C LYS A 28 5.46 -2.06 -12.76
N GLU A 29 5.02 -0.88 -13.19
CA GLU A 29 4.42 0.15 -12.38
C GLU A 29 3.09 -0.34 -11.78
N ASP A 30 2.27 -1.07 -12.56
CA ASP A 30 1.05 -1.71 -12.05
C ASP A 30 1.35 -2.78 -10.99
N LYS A 31 2.50 -3.48 -11.06
CA LYS A 31 2.91 -4.44 -10.03
C LYS A 31 3.26 -3.77 -8.71
N GLU A 32 4.01 -2.66 -8.76
CA GLU A 32 4.33 -1.89 -7.56
C GLU A 32 3.04 -1.35 -6.91
N VAL A 33 2.12 -0.86 -7.73
CA VAL A 33 0.79 -0.41 -7.32
C VAL A 33 -0.03 -1.53 -6.65
N LEU A 34 -0.03 -2.74 -7.21
CA LEU A 34 -0.68 -3.92 -6.61
C LEU A 34 -0.07 -4.29 -5.26
N HIS A 35 1.25 -4.21 -5.13
CA HIS A 35 1.94 -4.46 -3.87
C HIS A 35 1.53 -3.46 -2.78
N TYR A 36 1.39 -2.17 -3.11
CA TYR A 36 0.89 -1.17 -2.18
C TYR A 36 -0.52 -1.50 -1.68
N LYS A 37 -1.47 -1.80 -2.58
CA LYS A 37 -2.85 -2.18 -2.20
C LYS A 37 -2.87 -3.37 -1.25
N GLN A 38 -2.13 -4.43 -1.58
CA GLN A 38 -2.06 -5.63 -0.75
C GLN A 38 -1.41 -5.36 0.62
N ALA A 39 -0.34 -4.58 0.64
CA ALA A 39 0.35 -4.20 1.87
C ALA A 39 -0.53 -3.34 2.78
N THR A 40 -1.30 -2.40 2.23
CA THR A 40 -2.26 -1.59 2.98
C THR A 40 -3.35 -2.45 3.63
N LEU A 41 -3.98 -3.35 2.86
CA LEU A 41 -4.99 -4.26 3.39
C LEU A 41 -4.41 -5.16 4.48
N ARG A 42 -3.20 -5.68 4.27
CA ARG A 42 -2.51 -6.49 5.28
C ARG A 42 -2.21 -5.69 6.55
N GLY A 43 -1.83 -4.41 6.40
CA GLY A 43 -1.60 -3.49 7.50
C GLY A 43 -2.85 -3.28 8.36
N ILE A 44 -4.00 -3.03 7.73
CA ILE A 44 -5.30 -2.91 8.42
C ILE A 44 -5.59 -4.16 9.24
N GLN A 45 -5.44 -5.35 8.64
CA GLN A 45 -5.64 -6.63 9.36
C GLN A 45 -4.70 -6.82 10.55
N GLN A 46 -3.45 -6.36 10.47
CA GLN A 46 -2.53 -6.42 11.62
C GLN A 46 -2.99 -5.48 12.74
N VAL A 47 -3.42 -4.26 12.39
CA VAL A 47 -3.90 -3.28 13.36
C VAL A 47 -5.17 -3.77 14.03
N GLU A 48 -6.11 -4.34 13.29
CA GLU A 48 -7.32 -4.97 13.86
C GLU A 48 -6.98 -6.13 14.79
N LYS A 49 -5.98 -6.96 14.43
CA LYS A 49 -5.56 -8.11 15.23
C LYS A 49 -4.88 -7.74 16.54
N TYR A 50 -3.98 -6.75 16.50
CA TYR A 50 -3.15 -6.39 17.65
C TYR A 50 -3.66 -5.15 18.39
N GLU A 51 -4.73 -4.53 17.89
CA GLU A 51 -5.28 -3.25 18.36
C GLU A 51 -4.22 -2.13 18.44
N ALA A 52 -3.14 -2.27 17.67
CA ALA A 52 -1.98 -1.39 17.68
C ALA A 52 -1.16 -1.51 16.40
N ILE A 53 -0.44 -0.43 16.07
CA ILE A 53 0.65 -0.48 15.09
C ILE A 53 1.93 -0.83 15.85
N ILE A 54 2.45 -2.03 15.61
CA ILE A 54 3.72 -2.50 16.18
C ILE A 54 4.80 -2.54 15.10
N SER A 55 6.08 -2.57 15.49
CA SER A 55 7.20 -2.60 14.55
C SER A 55 7.09 -3.74 13.52
N ASN A 56 6.56 -4.89 13.94
CA ASN A 56 6.32 -6.02 13.03
C ASN A 56 5.27 -5.71 11.95
N THR A 57 4.30 -4.84 12.23
CA THR A 57 3.34 -4.35 11.22
C THR A 57 4.09 -3.58 10.14
N LEU A 58 5.00 -2.69 10.52
CA LEU A 58 5.80 -1.88 9.58
C LEU A 58 6.75 -2.75 8.75
N ILE A 59 7.45 -3.68 9.39
CA ILE A 59 8.36 -4.63 8.70
C ILE A 59 7.57 -5.47 7.68
N THR A 60 6.40 -5.97 8.07
CA THR A 60 5.53 -6.76 7.17
C THR A 60 5.11 -5.94 5.95
N ILE A 61 4.59 -4.73 6.16
CA ILE A 61 4.14 -3.85 5.08
C ILE A 61 5.30 -3.51 4.14
N GLN A 62 6.47 -3.15 4.67
CA GLN A 62 7.64 -2.79 3.86
C GLN A 62 8.10 -3.96 2.98
N SER A 63 8.15 -5.19 3.53
CA SER A 63 8.54 -6.38 2.77
C SER A 63 7.59 -6.72 1.62
N MET A 64 6.32 -6.30 1.73
CA MET A 64 5.33 -6.52 0.67
C MET A 64 5.44 -5.47 -0.42
N ILE A 65 5.76 -4.21 -0.08
CA ILE A 65 5.93 -3.12 -1.04
C ILE A 65 7.22 -3.30 -1.85
N GLU A 66 8.33 -3.61 -1.17
CA GLU A 66 9.66 -3.72 -1.77
C GLU A 66 10.28 -5.10 -1.49
N PRO A 67 9.74 -6.19 -2.06
CA PRO A 67 10.24 -7.54 -1.81
C PRO A 67 11.71 -7.74 -2.22
N ASP A 68 12.21 -6.96 -3.17
CA ASP A 68 13.59 -7.02 -3.67
C ASP A 68 14.61 -6.26 -2.78
N LYS A 69 14.13 -5.52 -1.77
CA LYS A 69 15.00 -4.83 -0.80
C LYS A 69 14.99 -5.48 0.59
N ALA A 70 14.33 -6.63 0.74
CA ALA A 70 14.27 -7.41 1.97
C ALA A 70 15.60 -8.13 2.26
#